data_AF-U5CPK6-F1
#
_entry.id   AF-U5CPK6-F1
#
_cell.length_a   1.000
_cell.length_b   1.000
_cell.length_c   1.000
_cell.angle_alpha   90.00
_cell.angle_beta   90.00
_cell.angle_gamma   90.00
#
_symmetry.space_group_name_H-M   'P 1'
#
loop_
_entity.id
_entity.type
_entity.pdbx_description
1 polymer ?
#
loop_
_entity_poly.entity_id
_entity_poly.type
_entity_poly.pdbx_seq_one_letter_code
_entity_poly.pdbx_strand_id
1 'polypeptide(L)'
;MDKLALWEVFVFSVPEAAVIISIALGLAGVKFNTVKGTVMSLSLGLILYFIRPLVTSYIVNVIIYVILLVTLFLLFKMMDLFRSIMSVTLAVSIYLIIEYLNVNAMQFLFDLDPTVLLQNYALRFACFLPQLAVAILFSILIRKYRLFLFVE
;
A
#
# COMPACT_ATOMS: atom_id res chain seq x y z
N MET A 1 -4.96 12.11 21.05
CA MET A 1 -5.54 11.61 19.79
C MET A 1 -5.27 12.68 18.76
N ASP A 2 -4.04 12.69 18.24
CA ASP A 2 -3.61 13.73 17.32
C ASP A 2 -4.38 13.58 16.01
N LYS A 3 -4.98 14.68 15.58
CA LYS A 3 -5.45 14.83 14.21
C LYS A 3 -4.24 14.53 13.32
N LEU A 4 -4.18 13.34 12.72
CA LEU A 4 -3.24 13.08 11.63
C LEU A 4 -3.42 14.23 10.66
N ALA A 5 -2.38 15.00 10.46
CA ALA A 5 -2.52 16.20 9.68
C ALA A 5 -2.73 15.79 8.22
N LEU A 6 -3.57 16.53 7.48
CA LEU A 6 -3.87 16.25 6.07
C LEU A 6 -2.61 15.97 5.24
N TRP A 7 -1.49 16.62 5.56
CA TRP A 7 -0.21 16.40 4.89
C TRP A 7 0.35 14.98 5.05
N GLU A 8 0.15 14.33 6.20
CA GLU A 8 0.66 12.98 6.45
C GLU A 8 -0.02 11.94 5.57
N VAL A 9 -1.30 12.12 5.30
CA VAL A 9 -2.07 11.26 4.38
C VAL A 9 -1.51 11.35 2.96
N PHE A 10 -1.19 12.57 2.52
CA PHE A 10 -0.63 12.79 1.19
C PHE A 10 0.80 12.25 1.07
N VAL A 11 1.60 12.35 2.13
CA VAL A 11 3.01 11.92 2.11
C VAL A 11 3.16 10.40 2.27
N PHE A 12 2.32 9.78 3.10
CA PHE A 12 2.42 8.34 3.40
C PHE A 12 1.40 7.51 2.63
N SER A 13 0.11 7.82 2.78
CA SER A 13 -0.97 6.94 2.28
C SER A 13 -1.10 6.96 0.75
N VAL A 14 -0.87 8.10 0.09
CA VAL A 14 -1.01 8.19 -1.38
C VAL A 14 0.10 7.43 -2.11
N PRO A 15 1.40 7.60 -1.79
CA PRO A 15 2.46 6.80 -2.42
C PRO A 15 2.33 5.31 -2.10
N GLU A 16 1.98 4.95 -0.87
CA GLU A 16 1.68 3.57 -0.45
C GLU A 16 0.58 2.95 -1.33
N ALA A 17 -0.55 3.64 -1.46
CA ALA A 17 -1.65 3.20 -2.30
C ALA A 17 -1.23 3.03 -3.77
N ALA A 18 -0.46 3.98 -4.30
CA ALA A 18 0.01 3.93 -5.68
C ALA A 18 0.89 2.69 -5.94
N VAL A 19 1.78 2.36 -5.01
CA VAL A 19 2.66 1.19 -5.14
C VAL A 19 1.88 -0.11 -5.04
N ILE A 20 0.97 -0.24 -4.07
CA ILE A 20 0.11 -1.43 -3.94
C ILE A 20 -0.76 -1.63 -5.19
N ILE A 21 -1.36 -0.56 -5.72
CA ILE A 21 -2.12 -0.59 -6.98
C ILE A 21 -1.21 -1.06 -8.13
N SER A 22 0.02 -0.57 -8.20
CA SER A 22 0.97 -0.95 -9.24
C SER A 22 1.38 -2.43 -9.15
N ILE A 23 1.59 -2.96 -7.94
CA ILE A 23 1.83 -4.39 -7.69
C ILE A 23 0.61 -5.21 -8.11
N ALA A 24 -0.60 -4.84 -7.67
CA ALA A 24 -1.83 -5.55 -8.01
C ALA A 24 -2.07 -5.59 -9.53
N LEU A 25 -1.90 -4.47 -10.23
CA LEU A 25 -2.00 -4.43 -11.69
C LEU A 25 -0.91 -5.25 -12.38
N GLY A 26 0.31 -5.24 -11.81
CA GLY A 26 1.42 -6.06 -12.29
C GLY A 26 1.09 -7.55 -12.21
N LEU A 27 0.60 -8.02 -11.07
CA LEU A 27 0.17 -9.41 -10.85
C LEU A 27 -1.01 -9.80 -11.73
N ALA A 28 -1.91 -8.87 -12.00
CA ALA A 28 -3.05 -9.07 -12.88
C ALA A 28 -2.68 -9.13 -14.37
N GLY A 29 -1.45 -8.78 -14.76
CA GLY A 29 -1.05 -8.65 -16.16
C GLY A 29 -1.67 -7.44 -16.88
N VAL A 30 -2.28 -6.50 -16.15
CA VAL A 30 -2.97 -5.35 -16.72
C VAL A 30 -2.00 -4.18 -16.92
N LYS A 31 -2.11 -3.51 -18.07
CA LYS A 31 -1.31 -2.30 -18.36
C LYS A 31 -1.60 -1.22 -17.33
N PHE A 32 -0.53 -0.58 -16.84
CA PHE A 32 -0.68 0.52 -15.88
C PHE A 32 -1.19 1.76 -16.59
N ASN A 33 -2.44 2.15 -16.32
CA ASN A 33 -2.94 3.46 -16.71
C ASN A 33 -2.62 4.45 -15.58
N THR A 34 -1.64 5.32 -15.82
CA THR A 34 -1.14 6.30 -14.85
C THR A 34 -2.25 7.21 -14.33
N VAL A 35 -3.12 7.71 -15.22
CA VAL A 35 -4.22 8.62 -14.83
C VAL A 35 -5.17 7.94 -13.86
N LYS A 36 -5.68 6.76 -14.20
CA LYS A 36 -6.60 6.02 -13.33
C LYS A 36 -5.92 5.57 -12.03
N GLY A 37 -4.66 5.15 -12.10
CA GLY A 37 -3.87 4.75 -10.93
C GLY A 37 -3.70 5.89 -9.93
N THR A 38 -3.36 7.10 -10.41
CA THR A 38 -3.21 8.29 -9.56
C THR A 38 -4.54 8.72 -8.93
N VAL A 39 -5.65 8.68 -9.69
CA VAL A 39 -6.98 9.00 -9.16
C VAL A 39 -7.38 7.99 -8.07
N MET A 40 -7.12 6.70 -8.29
CA MET A 40 -7.39 5.65 -7.30
C MET A 40 -6.53 5.79 -6.04
N SER A 41 -5.24 6.11 -6.16
CA SER A 41 -4.38 6.31 -4.99
C SER A 41 -4.79 7.53 -4.17
N LEU A 42 -5.19 8.61 -4.84
CA LEU A 42 -5.69 9.82 -4.19
C LEU A 42 -7.03 9.56 -3.48
N SER A 43 -7.98 8.90 -4.15
CA SER A 43 -9.27 8.60 -3.55
C SER A 43 -9.13 7.65 -2.36
N LEU A 44 -8.29 6.63 -2.47
CA LEU A 44 -8.03 5.70 -1.38
C LEU A 44 -7.38 6.40 -0.18
N GLY A 45 -6.35 7.23 -0.41
CA GLY A 45 -5.71 8.00 0.66
C GLY A 45 -6.71 8.90 1.39
N LEU A 46 -7.58 9.58 0.65
CA LEU A 46 -8.60 10.47 1.22
C LEU A 46 -9.67 9.70 2.00
N ILE A 47 -10.13 8.55 1.51
CA ILE A 47 -11.10 7.71 2.23
C ILE A 47 -10.47 7.16 3.53
N LEU A 48 -9.22 6.70 3.48
CA LEU A 48 -8.53 6.17 4.65
C LEU A 48 -8.28 7.22 5.73
N TYR A 49 -8.12 8.49 5.35
CA TYR A 49 -8.05 9.58 6.32
C TYR A 49 -9.28 9.63 7.23
N PHE A 50 -10.48 9.44 6.67
CA PHE A 50 -11.71 9.43 7.45
C PHE A 50 -11.90 8.13 8.25
N ILE A 51 -11.43 6.99 7.73
CA ILE A 51 -11.64 5.68 8.35
C ILE A 51 -10.61 5.38 9.46
N ARG A 52 -9.34 5.75 9.29
CA ARG A 52 -8.26 5.49 10.26
C ARG A 52 -8.61 5.89 11.70
N PRO A 53 -9.18 7.09 11.99
CA PRO A 53 -9.53 7.46 13.36
C PRO A 53 -10.72 6.67 13.93
N LEU A 54 -11.54 6.02 13.09
CA LEU A 54 -12.72 5.26 13.50
C LEU A 54 -12.39 3.81 13.86
N VAL A 55 -11.24 3.29 13.42
CA VAL A 55 -10.90 1.87 13.52
C VAL A 55 -9.63 1.69 14.35
N THR A 56 -9.79 1.14 15.54
CA THR A 56 -8.69 0.89 16.49
C THR A 56 -7.90 -0.38 16.19
N SER A 57 -8.51 -1.38 15.55
CA SER A 57 -7.85 -2.63 15.20
C SER A 57 -7.10 -2.54 13.87
N TYR A 58 -5.80 -2.83 13.90
CA TYR A 58 -4.95 -2.87 12.70
C TYR A 58 -5.47 -3.85 11.65
N ILE A 59 -5.87 -5.06 12.06
CA ILE A 59 -6.39 -6.10 11.16
C ILE A 59 -7.66 -5.61 10.45
N VAL A 60 -8.55 -4.96 11.18
CA VAL A 60 -9.79 -4.41 10.62
C VAL A 60 -9.47 -3.31 9.60
N ASN A 61 -8.49 -2.45 9.87
CA ASN A 61 -8.02 -1.45 8.91
C ASN A 61 -7.50 -2.09 7.61
N VAL A 62 -6.73 -3.18 7.71
CA VAL A 62 -6.22 -3.90 6.52
C VAL A 62 -7.36 -4.52 5.71
N ILE A 63 -8.35 -5.12 6.37
CA ILE A 63 -9.52 -5.69 5.69
C ILE A 63 -10.30 -4.60 4.95
N ILE A 64 -10.57 -3.48 5.61
CA ILE A 64 -11.25 -2.34 4.99
C ILE A 64 -10.45 -1.81 3.80
N TYR A 65 -9.12 -1.71 3.95
CA TYR A 65 -8.22 -1.29 2.88
C TYR A 65 -8.34 -2.19 1.63
N VAL A 66 -8.34 -3.51 1.80
CA VAL A 66 -8.53 -4.48 0.71
C VAL A 66 -9.90 -4.29 0.05
N ILE A 67 -10.98 -4.18 0.84
CA ILE A 67 -12.35 -4.02 0.32
C ILE A 67 -12.47 -2.74 -0.51
N LEU A 68 -11.90 -1.62 -0.02
CA LEU A 68 -11.92 -0.35 -0.72
C LEU A 68 -11.15 -0.42 -2.03
N LEU A 69 -9.95 -1.03 -2.03
CA LEU A 69 -9.18 -1.22 -3.25
C LEU A 69 -9.93 -2.05 -4.28
N VAL A 70 -10.48 -3.20 -3.89
CA VAL A 70 -11.28 -4.04 -4.80
C VAL A 70 -12.45 -3.25 -5.37
N THR A 71 -13.16 -2.49 -4.54
CA THR A 71 -14.27 -1.64 -4.97
C THR A 71 -13.82 -0.59 -5.98
N LEU A 72 -12.68 0.08 -5.74
CA LEU A 72 -12.12 1.05 -6.68
C LEU A 72 -11.72 0.39 -8.01
N PHE A 73 -11.07 -0.78 -7.99
CA PHE A 73 -10.72 -1.51 -9.21
C PHE A 73 -11.95 -1.85 -10.07
N LEU A 74 -13.06 -2.22 -9.43
CA LEU A 74 -14.35 -2.48 -10.07
C LEU A 74 -14.98 -1.19 -10.64
N LEU A 75 -15.03 -0.11 -9.86
CA LEU A 75 -15.61 1.17 -10.29
C LEU A 75 -14.89 1.76 -11.50
N PHE A 76 -13.56 1.64 -11.55
CA PHE A 76 -12.75 2.13 -12.68
C PHE A 76 -12.68 1.15 -13.86
N LYS A 77 -13.39 0.00 -13.77
CA LYS A 77 -13.42 -1.10 -14.75
C LYS A 77 -12.02 -1.52 -15.19
N MET A 78 -11.12 -1.64 -14.22
CA MET A 78 -9.73 -2.00 -14.49
C MET A 78 -9.54 -3.52 -14.53
N MET A 79 -10.34 -4.25 -13.75
CA MET A 79 -10.23 -5.69 -13.56
C MET A 79 -11.59 -6.28 -13.17
N ASP A 80 -11.81 -7.56 -13.49
CA ASP A 80 -12.95 -8.32 -12.99
C ASP A 80 -12.86 -8.59 -11.48
N LEU A 81 -13.99 -8.85 -10.85
CA LEU A 81 -14.09 -9.05 -9.40
C LEU A 81 -13.13 -10.12 -8.87
N PHE A 82 -13.09 -11.28 -9.53
CA PHE A 82 -12.21 -12.39 -9.11
C PHE A 82 -10.73 -12.01 -9.24
N ARG A 83 -10.34 -11.42 -10.37
CA ARG A 83 -8.96 -10.96 -10.58
C ARG A 83 -8.57 -9.89 -9.58
N SER A 84 -9.49 -8.97 -9.28
CA SER A 84 -9.27 -7.88 -8.34
C SER A 84 -9.05 -8.40 -6.93
N ILE A 85 -9.91 -9.29 -6.44
CA ILE A 85 -9.77 -9.84 -5.07
C ILE A 85 -8.43 -10.54 -4.91
N MET A 86 -8.08 -11.43 -5.84
CA MET A 86 -6.84 -12.20 -5.77
C MET A 86 -5.60 -11.29 -5.85
N SER A 87 -5.56 -10.38 -6.83
CA SER A 87 -4.38 -9.54 -7.05
C SER A 87 -4.20 -8.50 -5.96
N VAL A 88 -5.30 -7.90 -5.46
CA VAL A 88 -5.24 -6.92 -4.36
C VAL A 88 -4.83 -7.60 -3.06
N THR A 89 -5.43 -8.74 -2.72
CA THR A 89 -5.07 -9.48 -1.50
C THR A 89 -3.59 -9.83 -1.51
N LEU A 90 -3.09 -10.39 -2.61
CA LEU A 90 -1.70 -10.78 -2.73
C LEU A 90 -0.75 -9.57 -2.74
N ALA A 91 -1.12 -8.47 -3.41
CA ALA A 91 -0.35 -7.23 -3.39
C ALA A 91 -0.24 -6.64 -1.98
N VAL A 92 -1.33 -6.61 -1.22
CA VAL A 92 -1.35 -6.16 0.18
C VAL A 92 -0.50 -7.09 1.04
N SER A 93 -0.60 -8.42 0.87
CA SER A 93 0.26 -9.36 1.60
C SER A 93 1.76 -9.16 1.32
N ILE A 94 2.15 -8.98 0.04
CA ILE A 94 3.54 -8.66 -0.31
C ILE A 94 3.98 -7.38 0.39
N TYR A 95 3.14 -6.34 0.33
CA TYR A 95 3.45 -5.06 0.94
C TYR A 95 3.60 -5.16 2.47
N LEU A 96 2.73 -5.91 3.15
CA LEU A 96 2.82 -6.15 4.60
C LEU A 96 4.10 -6.90 4.98
N ILE A 97 4.54 -7.85 4.16
CA ILE A 97 5.82 -8.55 4.36
C ILE A 97 6.99 -7.56 4.23
N ILE A 98 6.96 -6.68 3.22
CA ILE A 98 7.98 -5.64 3.04
C ILE A 98 8.00 -4.69 4.24
N GLU A 99 6.83 -4.25 4.72
CA GLU A 99 6.70 -3.41 5.91
C GLU A 99 7.31 -4.09 7.15
N TYR A 100 6.92 -5.34 7.41
CA TYR A 100 7.42 -6.11 8.54
C TYR A 100 8.94 -6.29 8.51
N LEU A 101 9.49 -6.68 7.36
CA LEU A 101 10.94 -6.84 7.19
C LEU A 101 11.68 -5.51 7.36
N ASN A 102 11.11 -4.42 6.83
CA ASN A 102 11.72 -3.10 6.93
C ASN A 102 11.75 -2.58 8.37
N VAL A 103 10.64 -2.71 9.11
CA VAL A 103 10.59 -2.33 10.53
C VAL A 103 11.59 -3.16 11.34
N ASN A 104 11.64 -4.48 11.15
CA ASN A 104 12.61 -5.34 11.83
C ASN A 104 14.06 -4.99 11.49
N ALA A 105 14.37 -4.70 10.22
CA ALA A 105 15.70 -4.32 9.79
C ALA A 105 16.13 -2.99 10.44
N MET A 106 15.22 -2.01 10.52
CA MET A 106 15.49 -0.73 11.16
C MET A 106 15.68 -0.87 12.67
N GLN A 107 14.89 -1.72 13.33
CA GLN A 107 15.07 -2.05 14.75
C GLN A 107 16.43 -2.69 15.00
N PHE A 108 16.82 -3.66 14.17
CA PHE A 108 18.11 -4.36 14.30
C PHE A 108 19.32 -3.45 14.02
N LEU A 109 19.24 -2.60 13.00
CA LEU A 109 20.37 -1.76 12.58
C LEU A 109 20.59 -0.53 13.47
N PHE A 110 19.52 0.02 14.06
CA PHE A 110 19.58 1.27 14.83
C PHE A 110 19.29 1.09 16.33
N ASP A 111 19.06 -0.16 16.79
CA ASP A 111 18.73 -0.50 18.19
C ASP A 111 17.59 0.37 18.75
N LEU A 112 16.59 0.62 17.91
CA LEU A 112 15.50 1.56 18.20
C LEU A 112 14.39 0.87 18.99
N ASP A 113 14.06 1.43 20.15
CA ASP A 113 12.84 1.08 20.86
C ASP A 113 11.58 1.38 20.00
N PRO A 114 10.62 0.45 19.91
CA PRO A 114 9.44 0.61 19.05
C PRO A 114 8.55 1.80 19.44
N THR A 115 8.67 2.29 20.68
CA THR A 115 7.96 3.47 21.18
C THR A 115 8.53 4.78 20.62
N VAL A 116 9.82 4.84 20.30
CA VAL A 116 10.49 6.03 19.73
C VAL A 116 10.08 6.24 18.26
N LEU A 117 9.87 5.13 17.53
CA LEU A 117 9.35 5.12 16.15
C LEU A 117 7.91 5.67 16.04
N LEU A 118 7.13 5.61 17.11
CA LEU A 118 5.78 6.17 17.12
C LEU A 118 5.77 7.68 17.39
N GLN A 119 6.78 8.21 18.08
CA GLN A 119 6.84 9.61 18.52
C GLN A 119 7.60 10.52 17.55
N ASN A 120 8.56 10.01 16.80
CA ASN A 120 9.41 10.83 15.94
C ASN A 120 9.04 10.71 14.45
N TYR A 121 8.42 11.77 13.91
CA TYR A 121 7.98 11.87 12.52
C TYR A 121 9.12 11.69 11.51
N ALA A 122 10.33 12.20 11.81
CA ALA A 122 11.47 12.07 10.92
C ALA A 122 11.92 10.61 10.77
N LEU A 123 11.89 9.84 11.86
CA LEU A 123 12.18 8.41 11.85
C LEU A 123 11.12 7.61 11.09
N ARG A 124 9.84 7.95 11.24
CA ARG A 124 8.76 7.33 10.45
C ARG A 124 8.95 7.55 8.95
N PHE A 125 9.28 8.78 8.57
CA PHE A 125 9.56 9.09 7.16
C PHE A 125 10.81 8.38 6.64
N ALA A 126 11.86 8.32 7.45
CA ALA A 126 13.08 7.59 7.13
C ALA A 126 12.83 6.08 6.97
N CYS A 127 11.93 5.48 7.76
CA CYS A 127 11.54 4.08 7.59
C CYS A 127 10.64 3.87 6.37
N PHE A 128 9.74 4.81 6.07
CA PHE A 128 8.83 4.69 4.94
C PHE A 128 9.55 4.70 3.59
N LEU A 129 10.64 5.46 3.46
CA LEU A 129 11.38 5.58 2.20
C LEU A 129 11.97 4.25 1.69
N PRO A 130 12.74 3.48 2.50
CA PRO A 130 13.21 2.15 2.12
C PRO A 130 12.06 1.19 1.80
N GLN A 131 10.99 1.19 2.60
CA GLN A 131 9.80 0.36 2.36
C GLN A 131 9.18 0.66 0.99
N LEU A 132 8.98 1.94 0.67
CA LEU A 132 8.45 2.38 -0.61
C LEU A 132 9.38 1.98 -1.76
N ALA A 133 10.69 2.17 -1.59
CA ALA A 133 11.69 1.81 -2.60
C ALA A 133 11.68 0.30 -2.92
N VAL A 134 11.63 -0.54 -1.88
CA VAL A 134 11.56 -2.00 -2.04
C VAL A 134 10.25 -2.40 -2.72
N ALA A 135 9.12 -1.80 -2.33
CA ALA A 135 7.82 -2.11 -2.94
C ALA A 135 7.73 -1.67 -4.41
N ILE A 136 8.33 -0.52 -4.78
CA ILE A 136 8.47 -0.10 -6.18
C ILE A 136 9.33 -1.10 -6.95
N LEU A 137 10.46 -1.52 -6.37
CA LEU A 137 11.35 -2.50 -6.99
C LEU A 137 10.62 -3.83 -7.23
N PHE A 138 9.84 -4.32 -6.26
CA PHE A 138 8.98 -5.48 -6.44
C PHE A 138 7.97 -5.31 -7.56
N SER A 139 7.32 -4.14 -7.66
CA SER A 139 6.38 -3.85 -8.74
C SER A 139 7.05 -3.91 -10.12
N ILE A 140 8.28 -3.39 -10.24
CA ILE A 140 9.07 -3.44 -11.48
C ILE A 140 9.47 -4.89 -11.80
N LEU A 141 9.92 -5.66 -10.81
CA LEU A 141 10.31 -7.06 -10.98
C LEU A 141 9.13 -7.91 -11.49
N ILE A 142 7.95 -7.78 -10.87
CA ILE A 142 6.74 -8.51 -11.28
C ILE A 142 6.44 -8.27 -12.77
N ARG A 143 6.52 -7.01 -13.20
CA ARG A 143 6.28 -6.63 -14.61
C ARG A 143 7.38 -7.13 -15.54
N LYS A 144 8.65 -7.00 -15.13
CA LYS A 144 9.81 -7.40 -15.94
C LYS A 144 9.85 -8.91 -16.16
N TYR A 145 9.57 -9.69 -15.13
CA TYR A 145 9.57 -11.16 -15.18
C TYR A 145 8.21 -11.77 -15.55
N ARG A 146 7.20 -10.94 -15.83
CA ARG A 146 5.84 -11.36 -16.17
C ARG A 146 5.26 -12.36 -15.16
N LEU A 147 5.41 -12.08 -13.87
CA LEU A 147 4.88 -12.88 -12.77
C LEU A 147 3.38 -12.64 -12.63
N PHE A 148 2.61 -13.05 -13.65
CA PHE A 148 1.17 -12.87 -13.69
C PHE A 148 0.48 -14.03 -12.97
N LEU A 149 -0.53 -13.69 -12.16
CA LEU A 149 -1.40 -14.68 -11.51
C LEU A 149 -2.36 -15.34 -12.50
N PHE A 150 -2.64 -14.65 -13.60
CA PHE A 150 -3.59 -15.09 -14.62
C PHE A 150 -2.84 -15.25 -15.93
N VAL A 151 -3.01 -16.42 -16.54
CA VAL A 151 -2.54 -16.71 -17.89
C VAL A 151 -3.76 -16.68 -18.79
N GLU A 152 -3.90 -15.60 -19.54
CA GLU A 152 -4.76 -15.54 -20.75
C GLU A 152 -3.86 -15.25 -21.95
#